data_AF-A0A494YT85-F1
#
_entry.id   AF-A0A494YT85-F1
#
_cell.length_a   1.000
_cell.length_b   1.000
_cell.length_c   1.000
_cell.angle_alpha   90.00
_cell.angle_beta   90.00
_cell.angle_gamma   90.00
#
_symmetry.space_group_name_H-M   'P 1'
#
loop_
_entity.id
_entity.type
_entity.pdbx_description
1 polymer ?
#
loop_
_entity_poly.entity_id
_entity_poly.type
_entity_poly.pdbx_seq_one_letter_code
_entity_poly.pdbx_strand_id
1 'polypeptide(L)'
;MLKNVGIYSIDDRLKYAKFWNSKFKKLDEEIRKLNIEDNVSLIEELRKVKIICSAIDDILSVLNRHNYYKLEEHIKNDFNDIFKAMNFNEIPSLKIKDIKNNISLENYDYILHELNDVSHSNAKRYTAVITLNKYYEKDSIKSLIKFVTQEIRRRKYYRNKKLENIHIDRDADVVWLYIANDTFDVKVTNWICKSMWVSADLLKEYRPLPLKSNDNVDDIEIEWNDSYGSYRELYKKFEGSKESVLLSVDSITSKLIEHGNLAIEIFGNYKNKSITEDELIKIITEKYEEVDNLYNSASEIELSPNDIKSYVDDCYNLISIVHEMYRNYISVNKGLSTAQNRAWLFEKAIKDFTKLKFVIEHEREKIR
;
A
#
# COMPACT_ATOMS: atom_id res chain seq x y z
N MET A 1 -20.45 13.45 34.44
CA MET A 1 -19.37 12.73 35.15
C MET A 1 -19.03 11.47 34.35
N LEU A 2 -17.98 11.52 33.54
CA LEU A 2 -17.36 10.34 32.93
C LEU A 2 -15.90 10.36 33.38
N LYS A 3 -15.65 9.79 34.57
CA LYS A 3 -14.30 9.53 35.08
C LYS A 3 -13.98 8.08 34.77
N ASN A 4 -12.78 7.86 34.24
CA ASN A 4 -12.08 6.58 34.09
C ASN A 4 -12.71 5.57 33.10
N VAL A 5 -12.45 5.78 31.80
CA VAL A 5 -12.21 4.65 30.90
C VAL A 5 -10.71 4.62 30.67
N GLY A 6 -10.00 3.85 31.51
CA GLY A 6 -8.58 3.58 31.31
C GLY A 6 -8.43 2.73 30.07
N ILE A 7 -8.06 3.34 28.94
CA ILE A 7 -7.62 2.62 27.76
C ILE A 7 -6.29 1.95 28.16
N TYR A 8 -6.24 0.61 28.14
CA TYR A 8 -5.12 -0.26 28.53
C TYR A 8 -4.98 -0.56 30.03
N SER A 9 -5.70 -1.58 30.50
CA SER A 9 -5.33 -2.29 31.73
C SER A 9 -3.95 -2.96 31.58
N ILE A 10 -3.26 -3.25 32.70
CA ILE A 10 -1.97 -3.97 32.71
C ILE A 10 -2.09 -5.33 32.00
N ASP A 11 -3.24 -5.99 32.15
CA ASP A 11 -3.53 -7.27 31.50
C ASP A 11 -3.63 -7.14 29.98
N ASP A 12 -4.16 -6.03 29.47
CA ASP A 12 -4.26 -5.79 28.03
C ASP A 12 -2.88 -5.50 27.40
N ARG A 13 -1.97 -4.86 28.14
CA ARG A 13 -0.58 -4.63 27.71
C ARG A 13 0.21 -5.93 27.63
N LEU A 14 0.05 -6.83 28.61
CA LEU A 14 0.67 -8.16 28.59
C LEU A 14 0.11 -9.04 27.47
N LYS A 15 -1.20 -8.97 27.20
CA LYS A 15 -1.80 -9.63 26.03
C LYS A 15 -1.25 -9.09 24.72
N TYR A 16 -1.08 -7.77 24.62
CA TYR A 16 -0.53 -7.12 23.43
C TYR A 16 0.95 -7.49 23.18
N ALA A 17 1.79 -7.48 24.22
CA ALA A 17 3.19 -7.91 24.12
C ALA A 17 3.29 -9.40 23.74
N LYS A 18 2.46 -10.27 24.35
CA LYS A 18 2.38 -11.70 23.99
C LYS A 18 1.92 -11.91 22.55
N PHE A 19 0.95 -11.13 22.08
CA PHE A 19 0.47 -11.17 20.70
C PHE A 19 1.59 -10.87 19.71
N TRP A 20 2.34 -9.78 19.91
CA TRP A 20 3.43 -9.41 19.02
C TRP A 20 4.61 -10.38 19.07
N ASN A 21 4.96 -10.90 20.25
CA ASN A 21 5.99 -11.93 20.38
C ASN A 21 5.58 -13.24 19.66
N SER A 22 4.31 -13.63 19.77
CA SER A 22 3.76 -14.78 19.04
C SER A 22 3.78 -14.55 17.52
N LYS A 23 3.37 -13.35 17.08
CA LYS A 23 3.39 -12.95 15.67
C LYS A 23 4.81 -12.93 15.10
N PHE A 24 5.79 -12.42 15.87
CA PHE A 24 7.21 -12.46 15.52
C PHE A 24 7.72 -13.88 15.35
N LYS A 25 7.44 -14.78 16.30
CA LYS A 25 7.85 -16.19 16.21
C LYS A 25 7.26 -16.88 14.97
N LYS A 26 5.98 -16.63 14.70
CA LYS A 26 5.30 -17.18 13.52
C LYS A 26 5.95 -16.70 12.21
N LEU A 27 6.26 -15.39 12.13
CA LEU A 27 6.94 -14.82 10.96
C LEU A 27 8.38 -15.35 10.80
N ASP A 28 9.13 -15.49 11.89
CA ASP A 28 10.48 -16.09 11.89
C ASP A 28 10.44 -17.56 11.39
N GLU A 29 9.44 -18.33 11.82
CA GLU A 29 9.23 -19.70 11.34
C GLU A 29 8.81 -19.75 9.86
N GLU A 30 7.92 -18.86 9.41
CA GLU A 30 7.51 -18.77 8.01
C GLU A 30 8.68 -18.37 7.10
N ILE A 31 9.51 -17.41 7.52
CA ILE A 31 10.70 -16.97 6.77
C ILE A 31 11.75 -18.08 6.69
N ARG A 32 11.99 -18.81 7.78
CA ARG A 32 12.90 -19.97 7.79
C ARG A 32 12.41 -21.10 6.88
N LYS A 33 11.10 -21.27 6.71
CA LYS A 33 10.52 -22.24 5.77
C LYS A 33 10.68 -21.81 4.31
N LEU A 34 10.81 -20.51 4.04
CA LEU A 34 10.91 -19.98 2.68
C LEU A 34 12.34 -20.07 2.08
N ASN A 35 13.34 -20.53 2.84
CA ASN A 35 14.73 -20.68 2.37
C ASN A 35 15.27 -19.41 1.67
N ILE A 36 14.94 -18.24 2.20
CA ILE A 36 15.36 -16.94 1.64
C ILE A 36 16.68 -16.55 2.31
N GLU A 37 17.80 -17.10 1.82
CA GLU A 37 19.13 -16.62 2.18
C GLU A 37 19.48 -15.26 1.53
N ASP A 38 18.64 -14.75 0.62
CA ASP A 38 18.96 -13.58 -0.21
C ASP A 38 18.33 -12.25 0.21
N ASN A 39 17.78 -12.13 1.43
CA ASN A 39 17.20 -10.85 1.87
C ASN A 39 17.77 -10.37 3.21
N VAL A 40 19.06 -10.03 3.17
CA VAL A 40 19.85 -9.44 4.26
C VAL A 40 19.12 -8.26 4.92
N SER A 41 18.36 -7.47 4.13
CA SER A 41 17.56 -6.34 4.61
C SER A 41 16.40 -6.76 5.54
N LEU A 42 15.68 -7.85 5.23
CA LEU A 42 14.60 -8.35 6.08
C LEU A 42 15.14 -8.93 7.39
N ILE A 43 16.29 -9.60 7.34
CA ILE A 43 16.96 -10.14 8.53
C ILE A 43 17.46 -9.00 9.44
N GLU A 44 18.03 -7.94 8.87
CA GLU A 44 18.43 -6.75 9.64
C GLU A 44 17.24 -6.01 10.24
N GLU A 45 16.15 -5.81 9.47
CA GLU A 45 14.91 -5.21 9.99
C GLU A 45 14.28 -6.06 11.11
N LEU A 46 14.23 -7.39 10.95
CA LEU A 46 13.78 -8.30 12.01
C LEU A 46 14.67 -8.23 13.26
N ARG A 47 15.98 -8.05 13.08
CA ARG A 47 16.91 -7.89 14.20
C ARG A 47 16.67 -6.58 14.93
N LYS A 48 16.40 -5.48 14.20
CA LYS A 48 16.01 -4.19 14.79
C LYS A 48 14.69 -4.33 15.57
N VAL A 49 13.68 -4.97 14.99
CA VAL A 49 12.40 -5.24 15.66
C VAL A 49 12.60 -6.08 16.93
N LYS A 50 13.43 -7.13 16.88
CA LYS A 50 13.76 -7.95 18.06
C LYS A 50 14.43 -7.14 19.17
N ILE A 51 15.37 -6.26 18.81
CA ILE A 51 16.06 -5.38 19.77
C ILE A 51 15.06 -4.41 20.40
N ILE A 52 14.17 -3.81 19.60
CA ILE A 52 13.11 -2.91 20.08
C ILE A 52 12.16 -3.65 21.01
N CYS A 53 11.68 -4.84 20.64
CA CYS A 53 10.80 -5.65 21.49
C CYS A 53 11.47 -6.03 22.81
N SER A 54 12.75 -6.42 22.78
CA SER A 54 13.50 -6.73 24.01
C SER A 54 13.65 -5.50 24.90
N ALA A 55 13.96 -4.32 24.32
CA ALA A 55 14.08 -3.08 25.07
C ALA A 55 12.72 -2.65 25.67
N ILE A 56 11.62 -2.82 24.93
CA ILE A 56 10.27 -2.58 25.42
C ILE A 56 9.93 -3.55 26.55
N ASP A 57 10.25 -4.84 26.43
CA ASP A 57 10.00 -5.83 27.47
C ASP A 57 10.80 -5.53 28.75
N ASP A 58 12.04 -5.06 28.63
CA ASP A 58 12.86 -4.66 29.78
C ASP A 58 12.30 -3.38 30.45
N ILE A 59 11.87 -2.38 29.67
CA ILE A 59 11.20 -1.17 30.17
C ILE A 59 9.88 -1.53 30.87
N LEU A 60 9.06 -2.38 30.25
CA LEU A 60 7.81 -2.86 30.82
C LEU A 60 8.07 -3.68 32.08
N SER A 61 9.13 -4.49 32.12
CA SER A 61 9.54 -5.22 33.33
C SER A 61 9.94 -4.26 34.46
N VAL A 62 10.60 -3.14 34.17
CA VAL A 62 10.96 -2.14 35.18
C VAL A 62 9.72 -1.40 35.68
N LEU A 63 8.86 -0.95 34.76
CA LEU A 63 7.57 -0.33 35.07
C LEU A 63 6.67 -1.24 35.91
N ASN A 64 6.70 -2.56 35.67
CA ASN A 64 5.90 -3.53 36.41
C ASN A 64 6.52 -3.94 37.76
N ARG A 65 7.84 -3.79 37.96
CA ARG A 65 8.52 -4.12 39.23
C ARG A 65 8.37 -3.03 40.28
N HIS A 66 8.22 -1.78 39.87
CA HIS A 66 8.02 -0.66 40.79
C HIS A 66 6.55 -0.30 40.86
N ASN A 67 5.89 -0.71 41.96
CA ASN A 67 4.50 -0.37 42.30
C ASN A 67 4.27 1.12 42.61
N TYR A 68 5.15 2.00 42.14
CA TYR A 68 5.18 3.41 42.47
C TYR A 68 5.58 4.14 41.19
N TYR A 69 4.63 4.94 40.69
CA TYR A 69 4.70 6.04 39.72
C TYR A 69 3.67 5.88 38.60
N LYS A 70 2.87 6.93 38.40
CA LYS A 70 1.97 7.01 37.23
C LYS A 70 2.78 7.41 35.99
N LEU A 71 2.31 7.06 34.79
CA LEU A 71 3.00 7.38 33.54
C LEU A 71 3.33 8.88 33.42
N GLU A 72 2.46 9.75 33.93
CA GLU A 72 2.67 11.20 33.95
C GLU A 72 3.89 11.62 34.80
N GLU A 73 4.23 10.86 35.84
CA GLU A 73 5.39 11.14 36.70
C GLU A 73 6.71 10.70 36.04
N HIS A 74 6.69 9.61 35.27
CA HIS A 74 7.84 9.21 34.42
C HIS A 74 8.07 10.21 33.29
N ILE A 75 7.02 10.67 32.61
CA ILE A 75 7.14 11.70 31.57
C ILE A 75 7.73 12.99 32.15
N LYS A 76 7.29 13.38 33.36
CA LYS A 76 7.78 14.60 34.03
C LYS A 76 9.27 14.53 34.41
N ASN A 77 9.82 13.33 34.56
CA ASN A 77 11.23 13.13 34.89
C ASN A 77 12.07 12.66 33.69
N ASP A 78 11.54 12.73 32.46
CA ASP A 78 12.16 12.21 31.23
C ASP A 78 12.59 10.74 31.33
N PHE A 79 11.83 9.93 32.07
CA PHE A 79 12.09 8.50 32.30
C PHE A 79 13.43 8.20 32.99
N ASN A 80 14.04 9.19 33.66
CA ASN A 80 15.34 9.06 34.32
C ASN A 80 15.39 7.99 35.40
N ASP A 81 14.27 7.78 36.07
CA ASP A 81 14.08 6.72 37.06
C ASP A 81 14.11 5.33 36.42
N ILE A 82 13.48 5.16 35.26
CA ILE A 82 13.52 3.91 34.48
C ILE A 82 14.95 3.60 34.02
N PHE A 83 15.64 4.58 33.44
CA PHE A 83 17.03 4.38 32.98
C PHE A 83 17.96 4.00 34.13
N LYS A 84 17.81 4.62 35.31
CA LYS A 84 18.56 4.24 36.51
C LYS A 84 18.23 2.82 36.98
N ALA A 85 16.96 2.43 37.00
CA ALA A 85 16.53 1.09 37.41
C ALA A 85 17.03 -0.01 36.44
N MET A 86 17.29 0.35 35.18
CA MET A 86 17.95 -0.50 34.19
C MET A 86 19.49 -0.46 34.25
N ASN A 87 20.08 0.14 35.29
CA ASN A 87 21.53 0.33 35.46
C ASN A 87 22.23 1.12 34.33
N PHE A 88 21.54 2.05 33.67
CA PHE A 88 22.22 3.00 32.78
C PHE A 88 22.87 4.12 33.61
N ASN A 89 24.19 4.25 33.48
CA ASN A 89 24.99 5.25 34.22
C ASN A 89 24.80 6.69 33.71
N GLU A 90 24.33 6.84 32.47
CA GLU A 90 23.97 8.11 31.84
C GLU A 90 22.73 7.88 30.99
N ILE A 91 21.81 8.84 30.97
CA ILE A 91 20.69 8.85 30.00
C ILE A 91 21.34 8.91 28.61
N PRO A 92 20.95 8.06 27.65
CA PRO A 92 21.46 8.16 26.29
C PRO A 92 21.17 9.57 25.77
N SER A 93 22.19 10.44 25.75
CA SER A 93 22.02 11.77 25.19
C SER A 93 21.65 11.61 23.72
N LEU A 94 20.65 12.35 23.23
CA LEU A 94 20.34 12.52 21.81
C LEU A 94 21.49 13.20 21.01
N LYS A 95 22.75 13.08 21.47
CA LYS A 95 23.94 13.50 20.74
C LYS A 95 24.37 12.35 19.85
N ILE A 96 23.98 12.48 18.59
CA ILE A 96 24.61 11.82 17.45
C ILE A 96 26.13 11.98 17.62
N LYS A 97 26.85 10.86 17.76
CA LYS A 97 28.31 10.88 17.79
C LYS A 97 28.80 11.25 16.39
N ASP A 98 29.34 12.46 16.25
CA ASP A 98 30.13 12.88 15.11
C ASP A 98 31.35 11.98 14.97
N ILE A 99 31.25 10.96 14.11
CA ILE A 99 32.42 10.27 13.58
C ILE A 99 33.00 11.19 12.52
N LYS A 100 34.02 11.96 12.91
CA LYS A 100 34.87 12.72 11.99
C LYS A 100 35.54 11.77 11.01
N ASN A 101 34.91 11.58 9.85
CA ASN A 101 35.57 11.30 8.58
C ASN A 101 34.88 12.16 7.52
N ASN A 102 35.66 12.97 6.83
CA ASN A 102 35.24 13.99 5.85
C ASN A 102 34.50 13.40 4.63
N ILE A 103 33.22 13.05 4.79
CA ILE A 103 32.21 13.05 3.74
C ILE A 103 30.93 13.51 4.45
N SER A 104 30.43 14.70 4.15
CA SER A 104 29.12 15.15 4.62
C SER A 104 28.03 14.32 3.95
N LEU A 105 27.77 13.12 4.48
CA LEU A 105 26.53 12.40 4.19
C LEU A 105 25.42 13.19 4.88
N GLU A 106 24.71 13.98 4.08
CA GLU A 106 23.42 14.53 4.49
C GLU A 106 22.52 13.34 4.87
N ASN A 107 22.35 13.10 6.17
CA ASN A 107 21.43 12.08 6.67
C ASN A 107 20.00 12.59 6.46
N TYR A 108 19.47 12.33 5.27
CA TYR A 108 18.05 12.49 5.02
C TYR A 108 17.27 11.39 5.71
N ASP A 109 16.35 11.80 6.56
CA ASP A 109 15.38 10.95 7.21
C ASP A 109 14.14 10.78 6.32
N TYR A 110 14.11 9.66 5.58
CA TYR A 110 13.03 9.28 4.66
C TYR A 110 12.84 7.75 4.65
N ILE A 111 11.69 7.31 4.15
CA ILE A 111 11.38 5.91 3.90
C ILE A 111 11.22 5.70 2.40
N LEU A 112 11.97 4.74 1.84
CA LEU A 112 11.70 4.20 0.50
C LEU A 112 10.49 3.25 0.63
N HIS A 113 9.31 3.77 0.30
CA HIS A 113 8.05 3.03 0.46
C HIS A 113 7.87 1.95 -0.60
N GLU A 114 8.24 2.26 -1.84
CA GLU A 114 8.10 1.35 -2.98
C GLU A 114 9.23 1.58 -3.99
N LEU A 115 9.72 0.51 -4.61
CA LEU A 115 10.67 0.55 -5.72
C LEU A 115 10.26 -0.47 -6.79
N ASN A 116 9.93 0.01 -7.98
CA ASN A 116 9.50 -0.83 -9.09
C ASN A 116 10.45 -0.74 -10.28
N ASP A 117 10.74 -1.90 -10.85
CA ASP A 117 11.40 -2.03 -12.15
C ASP A 117 10.35 -1.93 -13.26
N VAL A 118 10.37 -0.80 -13.98
CA VAL A 118 9.51 -0.52 -15.13
C VAL A 118 10.30 -0.58 -16.45
N SER A 119 11.43 -1.28 -16.44
CA SER A 119 12.31 -1.44 -17.59
C SER A 119 11.63 -2.21 -18.73
N HIS A 120 12.03 -1.85 -19.95
CA HIS A 120 11.80 -2.64 -21.16
C HIS A 120 13.16 -3.03 -21.77
N SER A 121 13.16 -3.70 -22.92
CA SER A 121 14.40 -4.26 -23.51
C SER A 121 15.51 -3.24 -23.78
N ASN A 122 15.17 -1.96 -23.98
CA ASN A 122 16.10 -0.95 -24.48
C ASN A 122 16.41 0.15 -23.47
N ALA A 123 15.74 0.17 -22.32
CA ALA A 123 16.01 1.13 -21.25
C ALA A 123 15.74 0.51 -19.88
N LYS A 124 16.71 0.66 -18.98
CA LYS A 124 16.59 0.30 -17.57
C LYS A 124 15.93 1.46 -16.82
N ARG A 125 14.83 1.21 -16.13
CA ARG A 125 14.01 2.28 -15.57
C ARG A 125 13.43 1.91 -14.20
N TYR A 126 13.48 2.86 -13.27
CA TYR A 126 12.92 2.69 -11.94
C TYR A 126 11.88 3.77 -11.61
N THR A 127 10.82 3.35 -10.93
CA THR A 127 9.92 4.27 -10.20
C THR A 127 10.07 4.00 -8.72
N ALA A 128 10.06 5.05 -7.91
CA ALA A 128 10.13 4.93 -6.46
C ALA A 128 9.18 5.89 -5.75
N VAL A 129 8.57 5.39 -4.68
CA VAL A 129 7.72 6.18 -3.78
C VAL A 129 8.49 6.43 -2.50
N ILE A 130 8.58 7.70 -2.12
CA ILE A 130 9.34 8.16 -0.95
C ILE A 130 8.39 8.84 0.01
N THR A 131 8.51 8.51 1.29
CA THR A 131 7.81 9.19 2.39
C THR A 131 8.80 9.94 3.26
N LEU A 132 8.48 11.19 3.62
CA LEU A 132 9.31 12.03 4.46
C LEU A 132 9.03 11.74 5.95
N ASN A 133 10.07 11.55 6.77
CA ASN A 133 9.89 11.30 8.21
C ASN A 133 9.82 12.59 9.05
N LYS A 134 10.09 13.73 8.43
CA LYS A 134 9.97 15.06 9.01
C LYS A 134 9.63 16.08 7.94
N TYR A 135 9.27 17.28 8.36
CA TYR A 135 9.11 18.39 7.45
C TYR A 135 10.45 18.79 6.84
N TYR A 136 10.46 18.97 5.52
CA TYR A 136 11.60 19.49 4.77
C TYR A 136 11.16 20.71 3.97
N GLU A 137 12.01 21.73 3.93
CA GLU A 137 11.85 22.85 3.02
C GLU A 137 12.13 22.41 1.57
N LYS A 138 11.63 23.18 0.58
CA LYS A 138 11.77 22.83 -0.84
C LYS A 138 13.21 22.56 -1.26
N ASP A 139 14.17 23.36 -0.81
CA ASP A 139 15.59 23.17 -1.16
C ASP A 139 16.20 21.91 -0.52
N SER A 140 15.75 21.55 0.67
CA SER A 140 16.12 20.27 1.31
C SER A 140 15.53 19.09 0.54
N ILE A 141 14.30 19.21 0.03
CA ILE A 141 13.67 18.19 -0.81
C ILE A 141 14.41 18.06 -2.15
N LYS A 142 14.85 19.15 -2.78
CA LYS A 142 15.66 19.09 -4.01
C LYS A 142 16.96 18.31 -3.79
N SER A 143 17.63 18.58 -2.67
CA SER A 143 18.88 17.93 -2.32
C SER A 143 18.65 16.43 -2.00
N LEU A 144 17.55 16.11 -1.32
CA LEU A 144 17.06 14.73 -1.16
C LEU A 144 16.79 14.05 -2.51
N ILE A 145 16.09 14.70 -3.43
CA ILE A 145 15.79 14.17 -4.78
C ILE A 145 17.08 13.80 -5.49
N LYS A 146 18.08 14.68 -5.47
CA LYS A 146 19.38 14.42 -6.06
C LYS A 146 20.06 13.21 -5.43
N PHE A 147 20.09 13.17 -4.09
CA PHE A 147 20.66 12.05 -3.35
C PHE A 147 19.99 10.72 -3.69
N VAL A 148 18.67 10.63 -3.57
CA VAL A 148 17.92 9.39 -3.79
C VAL A 148 17.94 8.95 -5.25
N THR A 149 17.92 9.89 -6.19
CA THR A 149 18.04 9.57 -7.61
C THR A 149 19.35 8.85 -7.91
N GLN A 150 20.47 9.33 -7.36
CA GLN A 150 21.78 8.69 -7.54
C GLN A 150 21.85 7.30 -6.90
N GLU A 151 21.27 7.16 -5.70
CA GLU A 151 21.19 5.87 -5.01
C GLU A 151 20.38 4.85 -5.81
N ILE A 152 19.19 5.24 -6.30
CA ILE A 152 18.29 4.37 -7.06
C ILE A 152 18.88 4.02 -8.42
N ARG A 153 19.51 4.98 -9.09
CA ARG A 153 20.15 4.77 -10.39
C ARG A 153 21.12 3.60 -10.37
N ARG A 154 21.86 3.41 -9.27
CA ARG A 154 22.88 2.36 -9.12
C ARG A 154 22.33 1.02 -8.66
N ARG A 155 21.04 0.92 -8.31
CA ARG A 155 20.43 -0.32 -7.83
C ARG A 155 20.49 -1.42 -8.89
N LYS A 156 20.68 -2.65 -8.41
CA LYS A 156 20.65 -3.89 -9.20
C LYS A 156 19.40 -4.70 -8.82
N TYR A 157 18.25 -4.05 -8.96
CA TYR A 157 16.94 -4.67 -8.74
C TYR A 157 16.27 -4.96 -10.08
N TYR A 158 15.69 -6.15 -10.24
CA TYR A 158 15.03 -6.56 -11.48
C TYR A 158 13.73 -7.27 -11.15
N ARG A 159 12.65 -6.95 -11.87
CA ARG A 159 11.35 -7.63 -11.65
C ARG A 159 11.33 -9.08 -12.15
N ASN A 160 12.26 -9.46 -13.03
CA ASN A 160 12.39 -10.82 -13.53
C ASN A 160 13.77 -11.09 -14.17
N LYS A 161 14.11 -12.38 -14.30
CA LYS A 161 15.37 -12.86 -14.88
C LYS A 161 15.62 -12.40 -16.32
N LYS A 162 14.56 -12.17 -17.11
CA LYS A 162 14.70 -11.70 -18.50
C LYS A 162 15.29 -10.30 -18.54
N LEU A 163 14.78 -9.39 -17.71
CA LEU A 163 15.30 -8.03 -17.62
C LEU A 163 16.66 -7.97 -16.93
N GLU A 164 16.88 -8.81 -15.93
CA GLU A 164 18.20 -8.99 -15.32
C GLU A 164 19.25 -9.33 -16.38
N ASN A 165 19.02 -10.34 -17.22
CA ASN A 165 19.96 -10.72 -18.28
C ASN A 165 20.23 -9.61 -19.31
N ILE A 166 19.26 -8.72 -19.56
CA ILE A 166 19.40 -7.61 -20.51
C ILE A 166 20.18 -6.45 -19.90
N HIS A 167 19.94 -6.16 -18.62
CA HIS A 167 20.38 -4.94 -17.94
C HIS A 167 21.40 -5.18 -16.84
N ILE A 168 21.98 -6.38 -16.77
CA ILE A 168 22.99 -6.76 -15.80
C ILE A 168 24.13 -5.74 -15.81
N ASP A 169 24.58 -5.38 -14.61
CA ASP A 169 25.62 -4.38 -14.36
C ASP A 169 25.40 -2.96 -14.90
N ARG A 170 24.29 -2.68 -15.59
CA ARG A 170 23.95 -1.33 -16.05
C ARG A 170 23.32 -0.50 -14.94
N ASP A 171 23.61 0.80 -14.94
CA ASP A 171 22.85 1.80 -14.18
C ASP A 171 21.48 2.02 -14.85
N ALA A 172 20.52 2.55 -14.09
CA ALA A 172 19.24 2.96 -14.65
C ALA A 172 19.47 4.10 -15.67
N ASP A 173 18.71 4.06 -16.76
CA ASP A 173 18.63 5.13 -17.76
C ASP A 173 17.56 6.16 -17.39
N VAL A 174 16.55 5.78 -16.59
CA VAL A 174 15.47 6.67 -16.13
C VAL A 174 15.11 6.38 -14.69
N VAL A 175 14.93 7.43 -13.88
CA VAL A 175 14.45 7.33 -12.50
C VAL A 175 13.30 8.32 -12.30
N TRP A 176 12.17 7.84 -11.79
CA TRP A 176 11.07 8.67 -11.31
C TRP A 176 10.94 8.55 -9.80
N LEU A 177 10.80 9.68 -9.13
CA LEU A 177 10.48 9.72 -7.71
C LEU A 177 9.10 10.35 -7.49
N TYR A 178 8.33 9.76 -6.59
CA TYR A 178 7.05 10.28 -6.10
C TYR A 178 7.19 10.55 -4.60
N ILE A 179 7.17 11.82 -4.21
CA ILE A 179 7.46 12.21 -2.82
C ILE A 179 6.15 12.54 -2.10
N ALA A 180 5.89 11.85 -1.01
CA ALA A 180 4.73 12.00 -0.13
C ALA A 180 5.16 12.42 1.28
N ASN A 181 4.26 13.09 2.01
CA ASN A 181 4.54 13.43 3.41
C ASN A 181 4.35 12.23 4.33
N ASP A 182 3.34 11.40 4.08
CA ASP A 182 3.02 10.24 4.91
C ASP A 182 2.35 9.13 4.08
N THR A 183 2.00 8.02 4.72
CA THR A 183 1.29 6.90 4.07
C THR A 183 -0.12 7.27 3.62
N PHE A 184 -0.74 8.30 4.19
CA PHE A 184 -2.05 8.75 3.73
C PHE A 184 -1.92 9.39 2.35
N ASP A 185 -0.92 10.24 2.14
CA ASP A 185 -0.63 10.84 0.84
C ASP A 185 -0.29 9.79 -0.22
N VAL A 186 0.44 8.73 0.16
CA VAL A 186 0.69 7.58 -0.72
C VAL A 186 -0.64 6.92 -1.12
N LYS A 187 -1.53 6.64 -0.16
CA LYS A 187 -2.84 6.01 -0.40
C LYS A 187 -3.67 6.79 -1.42
N VAL A 188 -3.72 8.11 -1.29
CA VAL A 188 -4.54 8.98 -2.16
C VAL A 188 -3.77 9.52 -3.36
N THR A 189 -2.52 9.07 -3.56
CA THR A 189 -1.62 9.52 -4.63
C THR A 189 -1.41 11.04 -4.68
N ASN A 190 -1.49 11.71 -3.52
CA ASN A 190 -1.31 13.15 -3.39
C ASN A 190 0.14 13.49 -3.09
N TRP A 191 0.96 13.51 -4.11
CA TRP A 191 2.40 13.79 -4.00
C TRP A 191 2.64 15.27 -3.69
N ILE A 192 3.63 15.56 -2.83
CA ILE A 192 4.19 16.91 -2.66
C ILE A 192 4.84 17.34 -3.98
N CYS A 193 5.63 16.45 -4.55
CA CYS A 193 6.21 16.62 -5.87
C CYS A 193 6.53 15.27 -6.51
N LYS A 194 6.77 15.34 -7.82
CA LYS A 194 7.33 14.25 -8.61
C LYS A 194 8.64 14.72 -9.20
N SER A 195 9.59 13.81 -9.40
CA SER A 195 10.79 14.10 -10.16
C SER A 195 11.04 13.08 -11.26
N MET A 196 11.75 13.51 -12.29
CA MET A 196 12.21 12.66 -13.37
C MET A 196 13.66 12.98 -13.71
N TRP A 197 14.50 11.96 -13.71
CA TRP A 197 15.86 12.00 -14.24
C TRP A 197 15.98 11.06 -15.43
N VAL A 198 16.62 11.52 -16.50
CA VAL A 198 16.86 10.75 -17.73
C VAL A 198 18.33 10.85 -18.11
N SER A 199 18.98 9.71 -18.28
CA SER A 199 20.37 9.62 -18.73
C SER A 199 20.58 10.37 -20.04
N ALA A 200 21.65 11.16 -20.13
CA ALA A 200 22.04 11.83 -21.35
C ALA A 200 22.29 10.85 -22.51
N ASP A 201 22.77 9.65 -22.20
CA ASP A 201 23.14 8.61 -23.16
C ASP A 201 21.93 7.82 -23.70
N LEU A 202 20.73 8.02 -23.13
CA LEU A 202 19.53 7.34 -23.59
C LEU A 202 19.07 7.88 -24.94
N LEU A 203 19.01 6.98 -25.93
CA LEU A 203 18.51 7.27 -27.28
C LEU A 203 17.12 7.91 -27.25
N LYS A 204 16.90 8.88 -28.13
CA LYS A 204 15.73 9.77 -28.12
C LYS A 204 14.41 8.99 -28.22
N GLU A 205 14.35 7.94 -29.04
CA GLU A 205 13.18 7.08 -29.21
C GLU A 205 12.83 6.26 -27.96
N TYR A 206 13.77 6.09 -27.03
CA TYR A 206 13.58 5.40 -25.76
C TYR A 206 13.48 6.36 -24.59
N ARG A 207 13.41 7.67 -24.82
CA ARG A 207 13.14 8.65 -23.76
C ARG A 207 11.64 8.67 -23.45
N PRO A 208 11.27 8.81 -22.16
CA PRO A 208 9.88 8.98 -21.78
C PRO A 208 9.34 10.34 -22.22
N LEU A 209 8.02 10.51 -22.10
CA LEU A 209 7.42 11.83 -22.21
C LEU A 209 7.98 12.74 -21.09
N PRO A 210 8.27 14.01 -21.39
CA PRO A 210 8.78 14.95 -20.41
C PRO A 210 7.77 15.17 -19.29
N LEU A 211 8.27 15.46 -18.09
CA LEU A 211 7.43 15.85 -16.97
C LEU A 211 6.87 17.25 -17.26
N LYS A 212 5.67 17.57 -16.76
CA LYS A 212 5.19 18.97 -16.75
C LYS A 212 5.88 19.74 -15.62
N SER A 213 7.21 19.75 -15.63
CA SER A 213 8.03 20.30 -14.57
C SER A 213 7.84 21.80 -14.46
N ASN A 214 7.77 22.30 -13.22
CA ASN A 214 7.78 23.72 -12.89
C ASN A 214 9.07 24.13 -12.18
N ASP A 215 10.02 23.20 -12.00
CA ASP A 215 11.30 23.42 -11.34
C ASP A 215 12.32 22.35 -11.74
N ASN A 216 13.59 22.55 -11.40
CA ASN A 216 14.66 21.59 -11.65
C ASN A 216 15.77 21.66 -10.58
N VAL A 217 16.52 20.55 -10.46
CA VAL A 217 17.80 20.50 -9.74
C VAL A 217 18.79 19.74 -10.62
N ASP A 218 19.84 20.43 -11.08
CA ASP A 218 20.75 19.93 -12.11
C ASP A 218 19.99 19.44 -13.36
N ASP A 219 20.16 18.16 -13.72
CA ASP A 219 19.51 17.46 -14.84
C ASP A 219 18.24 16.69 -14.43
N ILE A 220 17.70 16.96 -13.23
CA ILE A 220 16.48 16.35 -12.71
C ILE A 220 15.32 17.36 -12.81
N GLU A 221 14.29 16.98 -13.57
CA GLU A 221 13.02 17.72 -13.69
C GLU A 221 12.15 17.49 -12.44
N ILE A 222 11.52 18.54 -11.91
CA ILE A 222 10.63 18.48 -10.74
C ILE A 222 9.27 19.12 -11.07
N GLU A 223 8.19 18.41 -10.73
CA GLU A 223 6.81 18.90 -10.75
C GLU A 223 6.32 19.05 -9.31
N TRP A 224 6.31 20.28 -8.80
CA TRP A 224 5.69 20.62 -7.51
C TRP A 224 4.17 20.66 -7.65
N ASN A 225 3.49 20.07 -6.68
CA ASN A 225 2.04 20.13 -6.57
C ASN A 225 1.63 21.36 -5.74
N ASP A 226 1.39 22.49 -6.41
CA ASP A 226 0.97 23.74 -5.75
C ASP A 226 -0.38 23.61 -5.03
N SER A 227 -1.21 22.63 -5.44
CA SER A 227 -2.51 22.32 -4.83
C SER A 227 -2.44 21.23 -3.75
N TYR A 228 -1.24 20.79 -3.35
CA TYR A 228 -1.04 19.67 -2.42
C TYR A 228 -1.86 19.82 -1.12
N GLY A 229 -1.79 21.00 -0.49
CA GLY A 229 -2.50 21.26 0.78
C GLY A 229 -4.02 21.19 0.61
N SER A 230 -4.56 21.87 -0.40
CA SER A 230 -6.00 21.88 -0.68
C SER A 230 -6.54 20.49 -1.03
N TYR A 231 -5.79 19.70 -1.81
CA TYR A 231 -6.18 18.32 -2.09
C TYR A 231 -6.11 17.44 -0.85
N ARG A 232 -5.08 17.59 -0.01
CA ARG A 232 -4.98 16.82 1.23
C ARG A 232 -6.15 17.09 2.17
N GLU A 233 -6.53 18.35 2.34
CA GLU A 233 -7.72 18.73 3.11
C GLU A 233 -9.00 18.15 2.52
N LEU A 234 -9.13 18.15 1.21
CA LEU A 234 -10.28 17.56 0.52
C LEU A 234 -10.35 16.05 0.74
N TYR A 235 -9.25 15.32 0.53
CA TYR A 235 -9.21 13.87 0.73
C TYR A 235 -9.49 13.49 2.18
N LYS A 236 -9.04 14.29 3.14
CA LYS A 236 -9.32 14.06 4.57
C LYS A 236 -10.81 14.17 4.91
N LYS A 237 -11.60 14.95 4.17
CA LYS A 237 -13.06 15.03 4.34
C LYS A 237 -13.79 13.79 3.85
N PHE A 238 -13.19 13.04 2.93
CA PHE A 238 -13.72 11.78 2.40
C PHE A 238 -13.18 10.55 3.13
N GLU A 239 -12.36 10.71 4.17
CA GLU A 239 -11.83 9.59 4.94
C GLU A 239 -12.92 9.01 5.85
N GLY A 240 -13.22 7.73 5.62
CA GLY A 240 -14.24 7.02 6.37
C GLY A 240 -13.68 6.30 7.59
N SER A 241 -14.55 6.06 8.56
CA SER A 241 -14.25 5.13 9.65
C SER A 241 -14.19 3.70 9.13
N LYS A 242 -13.47 2.82 9.84
CA LYS A 242 -13.43 1.39 9.50
C LYS A 242 -14.85 0.80 9.48
N GLU A 243 -15.68 1.18 10.44
CA GLU A 243 -17.05 0.74 10.60
C GLU A 243 -17.95 1.22 9.45
N SER A 244 -17.92 2.52 9.12
CA SER A 244 -18.73 3.09 8.03
C SER A 244 -18.37 2.47 6.68
N VAL A 245 -17.08 2.37 6.37
CA VAL A 245 -16.59 1.78 5.11
C VAL A 245 -16.98 0.32 4.99
N LEU A 246 -16.79 -0.48 6.06
CA LEU A 246 -17.17 -1.90 6.05
C LEU A 246 -18.68 -2.09 5.86
N LEU A 247 -19.52 -1.29 6.53
CA LEU A 247 -20.97 -1.38 6.36
C LEU A 247 -21.40 -1.10 4.92
N SER A 248 -20.85 -0.06 4.30
CA SER A 248 -21.18 0.31 2.92
C SER A 248 -20.69 -0.73 1.92
N VAL A 249 -19.42 -1.13 2.01
CA VAL A 249 -18.83 -2.08 1.05
C VAL A 249 -19.44 -3.48 1.19
N ASP A 250 -19.70 -3.96 2.41
CA ASP A 250 -20.30 -5.29 2.63
C ASP A 250 -21.72 -5.35 2.08
N SER A 251 -22.51 -4.27 2.25
CA SER A 251 -23.88 -4.16 1.75
C SER A 251 -23.93 -4.24 0.21
N ILE A 252 -23.08 -3.49 -0.48
CA ILE A 252 -23.00 -3.48 -1.95
C ILE A 252 -22.46 -4.81 -2.47
N THR A 253 -21.37 -5.29 -1.89
CA THR A 253 -20.68 -6.51 -2.33
C THR A 253 -21.57 -7.74 -2.17
N SER A 254 -22.33 -7.85 -1.07
CA SER A 254 -23.23 -8.99 -0.84
C SER A 254 -24.31 -9.08 -1.93
N LYS A 255 -24.95 -7.96 -2.28
CA LYS A 255 -25.95 -7.92 -3.37
C LYS A 255 -25.33 -8.25 -4.73
N LEU A 256 -24.14 -7.73 -5.02
CA LEU A 256 -23.47 -8.04 -6.28
C LEU A 256 -22.98 -9.49 -6.36
N ILE A 257 -22.66 -10.13 -5.24
CA ILE A 257 -22.42 -11.59 -5.20
C ILE A 257 -23.68 -12.36 -5.60
N GLU A 258 -24.86 -11.96 -5.14
CA GLU A 258 -26.14 -12.58 -5.54
C GLU A 258 -26.35 -12.45 -7.04
N HIS A 259 -26.16 -11.25 -7.60
CA HIS A 259 -26.23 -11.01 -9.04
C HIS A 259 -25.18 -11.79 -9.83
N GLY A 260 -23.94 -11.89 -9.34
CA GLY A 260 -22.89 -12.68 -9.97
C GLY A 260 -23.24 -14.17 -10.04
N ASN A 261 -23.79 -14.74 -8.97
CA ASN A 261 -24.24 -16.15 -8.97
C ASN A 261 -25.43 -16.35 -9.95
N LEU A 262 -26.38 -15.41 -9.98
CA LEU A 262 -27.50 -15.44 -10.92
C LEU A 262 -27.02 -15.38 -12.38
N ALA A 263 -26.07 -14.49 -12.68
CA ALA A 263 -25.48 -14.35 -14.01
C ALA A 263 -24.78 -15.64 -14.46
N ILE A 264 -24.06 -16.32 -13.56
CA ILE A 264 -23.46 -17.63 -13.79
C ILE A 264 -24.52 -18.68 -14.14
N GLU A 265 -25.62 -18.73 -13.38
CA GLU A 265 -26.71 -19.69 -13.61
C GLU A 265 -27.35 -19.49 -14.98
N ILE A 266 -27.72 -18.25 -15.33
CA ILE A 266 -28.35 -17.93 -16.61
C ILE A 266 -27.39 -18.25 -17.76
N PHE A 267 -26.10 -17.90 -17.63
CA PHE A 267 -25.10 -18.21 -18.63
C PHE A 267 -24.87 -19.73 -18.77
N GLY A 268 -24.91 -20.48 -17.68
CA GLY A 268 -24.87 -21.94 -17.68
C GLY A 268 -26.03 -22.55 -18.48
N ASN A 269 -27.25 -22.02 -18.31
CA ASN A 269 -28.43 -22.44 -19.08
C ASN A 269 -28.26 -22.15 -20.58
N TYR A 270 -27.64 -21.02 -20.94
CA TYR A 270 -27.29 -20.71 -22.33
C TYR A 270 -26.26 -21.70 -22.89
N LYS A 271 -25.19 -22.00 -22.15
CA LYS A 271 -24.15 -22.98 -22.55
C LYS A 271 -24.71 -24.38 -22.72
N ASN A 272 -25.68 -24.76 -21.89
CA ASN A 272 -26.40 -26.02 -21.97
C ASN A 272 -27.50 -26.04 -23.04
N LYS A 273 -27.68 -24.94 -23.79
CA LYS A 273 -28.71 -24.75 -24.82
C LYS A 273 -30.14 -24.86 -24.29
N SER A 274 -30.34 -24.64 -22.99
CA SER A 274 -31.66 -24.57 -22.35
C SER A 274 -32.35 -23.24 -22.61
N ILE A 275 -31.58 -22.19 -22.90
CA ILE A 275 -32.06 -20.90 -23.40
C ILE A 275 -31.23 -20.47 -24.61
N THR A 276 -31.82 -19.64 -25.47
CA THR A 276 -31.19 -18.99 -26.61
C THR A 276 -30.35 -17.79 -26.16
N GLU A 277 -29.48 -17.29 -27.05
CA GLU A 277 -28.72 -16.06 -26.77
C GLU A 277 -29.63 -14.84 -26.61
N ASP A 278 -30.72 -14.77 -27.37
CA ASP A 278 -31.68 -13.67 -27.26
C ASP A 278 -32.43 -13.68 -25.92
N GLU A 279 -32.75 -14.86 -25.40
CA GLU A 279 -33.30 -15.01 -24.04
C GLU A 279 -32.29 -14.63 -22.97
N LEU A 280 -31.03 -15.05 -23.09
CA LEU A 280 -29.93 -14.62 -22.21
C LEU A 280 -29.83 -13.09 -22.18
N ILE A 281 -29.76 -12.45 -23.35
CA ILE A 281 -29.64 -10.99 -23.48
C ILE A 281 -30.83 -10.30 -22.82
N LYS A 282 -32.04 -10.81 -23.03
CA LYS A 282 -33.26 -10.25 -22.43
C LYS A 282 -33.19 -10.30 -20.90
N ILE A 283 -32.91 -11.46 -20.31
CA ILE A 283 -32.86 -11.64 -18.85
C ILE A 283 -31.75 -10.78 -18.22
N ILE A 284 -30.56 -10.75 -18.82
CA ILE A 284 -29.44 -9.92 -18.34
C ILE A 284 -29.79 -8.43 -18.42
N THR A 285 -30.43 -7.98 -19.51
CA THR A 285 -30.85 -6.58 -19.69
C THR A 285 -31.86 -6.15 -18.63
N GLU A 286 -32.85 -7.00 -18.31
CA GLU A 286 -33.87 -6.72 -17.28
C GLU A 286 -33.28 -6.51 -15.88
N LYS A 287 -32.09 -7.05 -15.61
CA LYS A 287 -31.39 -6.97 -14.33
C LYS A 287 -30.25 -5.96 -14.32
N TYR A 288 -29.88 -5.41 -15.47
CA TYR A 288 -28.70 -4.55 -15.59
C TYR A 288 -28.83 -3.26 -14.80
N GLU A 289 -30.01 -2.62 -14.79
CA GLU A 289 -30.21 -1.34 -14.09
C GLU A 289 -29.89 -1.45 -12.59
N GLU A 290 -30.30 -2.54 -11.94
CA GLU A 290 -30.00 -2.79 -10.53
C GLU A 290 -28.49 -2.97 -10.29
N VAL A 291 -27.81 -3.73 -11.16
CA VAL A 291 -26.37 -3.95 -11.10
C VAL A 291 -25.59 -2.66 -11.37
N ASP A 292 -26.02 -1.86 -12.33
CA ASP A 292 -25.41 -0.57 -12.69
C ASP A 292 -25.54 0.43 -11.53
N ASN A 293 -26.72 0.49 -10.88
CA ASN A 293 -26.93 1.31 -9.70
C ASN A 293 -26.04 0.88 -8.50
N LEU A 294 -25.87 -0.43 -8.29
CA LEU A 294 -24.95 -0.95 -7.26
C LEU A 294 -23.49 -0.62 -7.58
N TYR A 295 -23.09 -0.76 -8.85
CA TYR A 295 -21.76 -0.38 -9.31
C TYR A 295 -21.50 1.12 -9.11
N ASN A 296 -22.46 1.97 -9.48
CA ASN A 296 -22.34 3.41 -9.34
C ASN A 296 -22.29 3.85 -7.87
N SER A 297 -23.08 3.23 -6.99
CA SER A 297 -23.07 3.54 -5.54
C SER A 297 -21.75 3.16 -4.86
N ALA A 298 -20.94 2.27 -5.45
CA ALA A 298 -19.60 1.99 -4.95
C ALA A 298 -18.67 3.22 -5.00
N SER A 299 -18.95 4.19 -5.86
CA SER A 299 -18.22 5.47 -5.93
C SER A 299 -18.50 6.41 -4.76
N GLU A 300 -19.58 6.15 -4.00
CA GLU A 300 -19.97 6.92 -2.82
C GLU A 300 -19.34 6.37 -1.52
N ILE A 301 -18.65 5.22 -1.59
CA ILE A 301 -17.95 4.66 -0.43
C ILE A 301 -16.78 5.58 -0.07
N GLU A 302 -16.68 5.91 1.21
CA GLU A 302 -15.61 6.73 1.79
C GLU A 302 -14.23 6.05 1.62
N LEU A 303 -13.16 6.85 1.68
CA LEU A 303 -11.79 6.33 1.62
C LEU A 303 -11.52 5.41 2.80
N SER A 304 -11.08 4.19 2.50
CA SER A 304 -10.80 3.18 3.50
C SER A 304 -9.57 3.49 4.36
N PRO A 305 -9.59 3.15 5.66
CA PRO A 305 -8.40 3.06 6.48
C PRO A 305 -7.40 2.02 5.92
N ASN A 306 -6.10 2.22 6.18
CA ASN A 306 -5.03 1.39 5.62
C ASN A 306 -5.13 -0.09 6.01
N ASP A 307 -5.65 -0.41 7.20
CA ASP A 307 -5.73 -1.78 7.72
C ASP A 307 -6.82 -2.61 7.03
N ILE A 308 -7.78 -1.99 6.35
CA ILE A 308 -8.84 -2.67 5.57
C ILE A 308 -8.75 -2.39 4.07
N LYS A 309 -7.76 -1.62 3.62
CA LYS A 309 -7.67 -1.17 2.22
C LYS A 309 -7.66 -2.36 1.24
N SER A 310 -6.85 -3.38 1.49
CA SER A 310 -6.75 -4.55 0.62
C SER A 310 -8.10 -5.25 0.42
N TYR A 311 -8.85 -5.42 1.51
CA TYR A 311 -10.19 -6.02 1.46
C TYR A 311 -11.15 -5.17 0.63
N VAL A 312 -11.15 -3.85 0.84
CA VAL A 312 -12.00 -2.92 0.09
C VAL A 312 -11.63 -2.91 -1.40
N ASP A 313 -10.34 -2.93 -1.73
CA ASP A 313 -9.86 -3.02 -3.12
C ASP A 313 -10.34 -4.33 -3.79
N ASP A 314 -10.28 -5.46 -3.07
CA ASP A 314 -10.80 -6.74 -3.56
C ASP A 314 -12.31 -6.70 -3.80
N CYS A 315 -13.08 -6.07 -2.90
CA CYS A 315 -14.51 -5.83 -3.11
C CYS A 315 -14.78 -5.00 -4.37
N TYR A 316 -14.06 -3.89 -4.58
CA TYR A 316 -14.18 -3.09 -5.81
C TYR A 316 -13.88 -3.89 -7.08
N ASN A 317 -12.88 -4.76 -7.03
CA ASN A 317 -12.58 -5.66 -8.14
C ASN A 317 -13.75 -6.63 -8.41
N LEU A 318 -14.37 -7.19 -7.36
CA LEU A 318 -15.54 -8.06 -7.52
C LEU A 318 -16.74 -7.30 -8.08
N ILE A 319 -17.01 -6.10 -7.57
CA ILE A 319 -18.05 -5.19 -8.07
C ILE A 319 -17.88 -4.95 -9.57
N SER A 320 -16.65 -4.66 -10.01
CA SER A 320 -16.32 -4.42 -11.42
C SER A 320 -16.49 -5.68 -12.28
N ILE A 321 -16.08 -6.85 -11.79
CA ILE A 321 -16.24 -8.13 -12.50
C ILE A 321 -17.72 -8.45 -12.71
N VAL A 322 -18.57 -8.27 -11.69
CA VAL A 322 -20.01 -8.51 -11.81
C VAL A 322 -20.62 -7.53 -12.81
N HIS A 323 -20.26 -6.24 -12.75
CA HIS A 323 -20.72 -5.26 -13.75
C HIS A 323 -20.32 -5.67 -15.18
N GLU A 324 -19.09 -6.14 -15.37
CA GLU A 324 -18.60 -6.64 -16.67
C GLU A 324 -19.40 -7.85 -17.18
N MET A 325 -19.80 -8.79 -16.31
CA MET A 325 -20.65 -9.93 -16.70
C MET A 325 -21.94 -9.44 -17.36
N TYR A 326 -22.63 -8.49 -16.75
CA TYR A 326 -23.87 -7.97 -17.31
C TYR A 326 -23.64 -7.11 -18.55
N ARG A 327 -22.68 -6.18 -18.50
CA ARG A 327 -22.39 -5.24 -19.60
C ARG A 327 -22.08 -5.96 -20.92
N ASN A 328 -21.48 -7.14 -20.88
CA ASN A 328 -21.21 -7.92 -22.09
C ASN A 328 -22.47 -8.43 -22.81
N TYR A 329 -23.59 -8.64 -22.11
CA TYR A 329 -24.82 -9.22 -22.64
C TYR A 329 -26.05 -8.29 -22.59
N ILE A 330 -25.88 -7.00 -22.32
CA ILE A 330 -26.99 -6.04 -22.46
C ILE A 330 -27.38 -5.81 -23.92
N SER A 331 -28.67 -5.58 -24.15
CA SER A 331 -29.26 -5.41 -25.48
C SER A 331 -28.59 -4.31 -26.32
N VAL A 332 -28.23 -3.18 -25.69
CA VAL A 332 -27.56 -2.04 -26.36
C VAL A 332 -26.17 -2.41 -26.90
N ASN A 333 -25.51 -3.39 -26.28
CA ASN A 333 -24.18 -3.84 -26.69
C ASN A 333 -24.23 -5.02 -27.69
N LYS A 334 -25.43 -5.48 -28.06
CA LYS A 334 -25.60 -6.52 -29.06
C LYS A 334 -25.06 -6.04 -30.41
N GLY A 335 -24.03 -6.73 -30.92
CA GLY A 335 -23.40 -6.43 -32.21
C GLY A 335 -22.10 -5.65 -32.13
N LEU A 336 -21.69 -5.16 -30.96
CA LEU A 336 -20.37 -4.52 -30.77
C LEU A 336 -19.21 -5.55 -30.78
N SER A 337 -19.52 -6.82 -30.58
CA SER A 337 -18.58 -7.94 -30.60
C SER A 337 -19.26 -9.22 -31.09
N THR A 338 -18.48 -10.26 -31.37
CA THR A 338 -19.02 -11.56 -31.76
C THR A 338 -19.58 -12.31 -30.54
N ALA A 339 -20.55 -13.19 -30.76
CA ALA A 339 -21.10 -14.06 -29.69
C ALA A 339 -20.00 -14.88 -29.01
N GLN A 340 -19.03 -15.38 -29.79
CA GLN A 340 -17.89 -16.11 -29.27
C GLN A 340 -17.01 -15.26 -28.34
N ASN A 341 -16.76 -13.99 -28.70
CA ASN A 341 -15.98 -13.09 -27.86
C ASN A 341 -16.72 -12.74 -26.55
N ARG A 342 -18.04 -12.47 -26.62
CA ARG A 342 -18.86 -12.27 -25.41
C ARG A 342 -18.82 -13.48 -24.48
N ALA A 343 -18.99 -14.68 -25.03
CA ALA A 343 -18.95 -15.90 -24.24
C ALA A 343 -17.58 -16.11 -23.58
N TRP A 344 -16.48 -15.85 -24.30
CA TRP A 344 -15.14 -15.94 -23.75
C TRP A 344 -14.88 -14.93 -22.63
N LEU A 345 -15.28 -13.67 -22.81
CA LEU A 345 -15.17 -12.63 -21.77
C LEU A 345 -15.98 -13.01 -20.52
N PHE A 346 -17.19 -13.52 -20.72
CA PHE A 346 -18.04 -13.97 -19.61
C PHE A 346 -17.42 -15.15 -18.86
N GLU A 347 -16.93 -16.17 -19.57
CA GLU A 347 -16.23 -17.31 -18.95
C GLU A 347 -15.00 -16.87 -18.14
N LYS A 348 -14.24 -15.90 -18.65
CA LYS A 348 -13.13 -15.28 -17.90
C LYS A 348 -13.65 -14.60 -16.63
N ALA A 349 -14.69 -13.78 -16.75
CA ALA A 349 -15.31 -13.11 -15.60
C ALA A 349 -15.82 -14.10 -14.54
N ILE A 350 -16.41 -15.24 -14.95
CA ILE A 350 -16.83 -16.31 -14.03
C ILE A 350 -15.64 -16.82 -13.22
N LYS A 351 -14.54 -17.15 -13.90
CA LYS A 351 -13.32 -17.65 -13.24
C LYS A 351 -12.77 -16.63 -12.23
N ASP A 352 -12.71 -15.37 -12.63
CA ASP A 352 -12.19 -14.29 -11.78
C ASP A 352 -13.12 -14.05 -10.59
N PHE A 353 -14.45 -14.04 -10.80
CA PHE A 353 -15.46 -13.92 -9.75
C PHE A 353 -15.38 -15.07 -8.73
N THR A 354 -15.35 -16.33 -9.18
CA THR A 354 -15.30 -17.49 -8.28
C THR A 354 -14.04 -17.47 -7.42
N LYS A 355 -12.89 -17.11 -8.00
CA LYS A 355 -11.64 -16.97 -7.26
C LYS A 355 -11.71 -15.84 -6.24
N LEU A 356 -12.18 -14.67 -6.66
CA LEU A 356 -12.15 -13.46 -5.84
C LEU A 356 -13.18 -13.51 -4.71
N LYS A 357 -14.36 -14.09 -4.94
CA LYS A 357 -15.38 -14.31 -3.90
C LYS A 357 -14.80 -15.07 -2.69
N PHE A 358 -14.05 -16.14 -2.94
CA PHE A 358 -13.38 -16.91 -1.87
C PHE A 358 -12.34 -16.09 -1.11
N VAL A 359 -11.57 -15.24 -1.82
CA VAL A 359 -10.58 -14.35 -1.20
C VAL A 359 -11.28 -13.33 -0.31
N ILE A 360 -12.35 -12.69 -0.78
CA ILE A 360 -13.14 -11.70 -0.03
C ILE A 360 -13.71 -12.31 1.25
N GLU A 361 -14.31 -13.50 1.17
CA GLU A 361 -14.83 -14.22 2.35
C GLU A 361 -13.72 -14.45 3.39
N HIS A 362 -12.55 -14.91 2.96
CA HIS A 362 -11.41 -15.17 3.85
C HIS A 362 -10.80 -13.89 4.45
N GLU A 363 -10.61 -12.84 3.64
CA GLU A 363 -10.10 -11.56 4.13
C GLU A 363 -11.08 -10.91 5.11
N ARG A 364 -12.40 -11.05 4.88
CA ARG A 364 -13.41 -10.51 5.79
C ARG A 364 -13.35 -11.15 7.18
N GLU A 365 -13.06 -12.44 7.26
CA GLU A 365 -12.89 -13.16 8.53
C GLU A 365 -11.71 -12.65 9.35
N LYS A 366 -10.62 -12.20 8.70
CA LYS A 366 -9.44 -11.65 9.40
C LYS A 366 -9.68 -10.27 10.02
N ILE A 367 -10.70 -9.57 9.55
CA ILE A 367 -11.05 -8.21 9.99
C ILE A 367 -11.97 -8.24 11.23
N ARG A 368 -12.65 -9.37 11.48
CA ARG A 368 -13.45 -9.63 12.70
C ARG A 368 -12.53 -9.90 13.89
#